data_AF-A0AB39XMQ2-F1
#
_entry.id   AF-A0AB39XMQ2-F1
#
_cell.length_a   1.000
_cell.length_b   1.000
_cell.length_c   1.000
_cell.angle_alpha   90.00
_cell.angle_beta   90.00
_cell.angle_gamma   90.00
#
_symmetry.space_group_name_H-M   'P 1'
#
loop_
_entity.id
_entity.type
_entity.pdbx_description
1 polymer ?
#
loop_
_entity_poly.entity_id
_entity_poly.type
_entity_poly.pdbx_seq_one_letter_code
_entity_poly.pdbx_strand_id
1 'polypeptide(L)'
;MFARCRRLTIRRRRSASWSAPTLFPSRPLGFHGDVDGTRFHAAYFAQTPGFWTHGDLIEATPHGGWRLHGRSDGVLNVRGIRVGTAEIYRILDDIDEILEAMAVEQQAEEEPGGTRMVLLVVLREGLVLDNTLAKHIRSELARCGSPAFVPARIAQVEALPVTFNGKRSEAAARDAVNARPVRNRDALQNPACLDAIAIHPVLRAPAAVRVSRGSAPDRAVVIDRDRLRQDLQDICERVLGVAPIAWSDNLLGFGADSLALLNLLLEIEHYTGHALPLSAFLAAPSIEGLATSRDLGAAEMAAQQDVRSGPRVRAVGPDDCEPVCHFLEQIFPESGIEAASWRRLFEHGWSDHKRGFVLLDGNAIVGFLGTIVARRQVNGEAALVCNLSSWSVHAKYRGWGMALLAALLRDQSLTYTAFTPQPISWAALLAQRFTTLDSHRIVMLPLLHAETLLAHRPVISFDPAAVRARLTSQQRQIFDDHAPYDCLQFTVSDGPDHAYLVVKRRAHRLNARRLGGPDKVLPVRIPYSDILHCSEPELLLRHLERVKLAILRRQRTAALVVEARLFPVRPRGVMLPLRTCYRSSLLAAGDIDRLYSEIVLLPV
;
A
#
# COMPACT_ATOMS: atom_id res chain seq x y z
N MET A 1 23.90 -5.67 -49.24
CA MET A 1 22.83 -4.89 -49.89
C MET A 1 21.84 -4.44 -48.81
N PHE A 2 22.11 -3.29 -48.19
CA PHE A 2 21.31 -2.72 -47.11
C PHE A 2 20.03 -2.09 -47.67
N ALA A 3 18.86 -2.70 -47.42
CA ALA A 3 17.58 -2.05 -47.68
C ALA A 3 17.20 -1.17 -46.49
N ARG A 4 17.17 0.15 -46.73
CA ARG A 4 16.64 1.16 -45.81
C ARG A 4 15.16 0.86 -45.50
N CYS A 5 14.87 0.39 -44.30
CA CYS A 5 13.50 0.33 -43.79
C CYS A 5 13.10 1.73 -43.27
N ARG A 6 12.33 2.49 -44.07
CA ARG A 6 11.81 3.81 -43.68
C ARG A 6 10.54 3.64 -42.82
N ARG A 7 10.57 4.30 -41.64
CA ARG A 7 9.45 4.65 -40.74
C ARG A 7 8.45 3.53 -40.41
N LEU A 8 8.81 2.73 -39.41
CA LEU A 8 7.84 2.20 -38.46
C LEU A 8 7.52 3.30 -37.42
N THR A 9 6.24 3.64 -37.24
CA THR A 9 5.78 4.58 -36.22
C THR A 9 5.83 3.90 -34.84
N ILE A 10 7.03 3.78 -34.29
CA ILE A 10 7.25 3.31 -32.92
C ILE A 10 7.36 4.54 -32.02
N ARG A 11 6.28 4.85 -31.29
CA ARG A 11 6.34 5.80 -30.15
C ARG A 11 7.22 5.18 -29.06
N ARG A 12 8.44 5.71 -28.90
CA ARG A 12 9.51 5.22 -28.01
C ARG A 12 9.10 5.14 -26.52
N ARG A 13 9.65 4.12 -25.84
CA ARG A 13 9.50 3.72 -24.42
C ARG A 13 8.12 3.25 -23.98
N ARG A 14 7.49 2.42 -24.81
CA ARG A 14 6.57 1.39 -24.31
C ARG A 14 7.14 0.05 -24.72
N SER A 15 7.25 -0.87 -23.78
CA SER A 15 7.21 -2.29 -24.08
C SER A 15 5.98 -2.49 -24.97
N ALA A 16 6.21 -2.88 -26.22
CA ALA A 16 5.16 -3.03 -27.22
C ALA A 16 5.21 -4.46 -27.75
N SER A 17 4.05 -5.01 -28.08
CA SER A 17 3.97 -6.24 -28.86
C SER A 17 4.58 -5.98 -30.24
N TRP A 18 5.46 -6.86 -30.69
CA TRP A 18 6.12 -6.68 -31.98
C TRP A 18 5.14 -6.94 -33.15
N SER A 19 5.04 -5.96 -34.05
CA SER A 19 4.05 -5.88 -35.13
C SER A 19 4.69 -5.36 -36.42
N ALA A 20 4.58 -6.08 -37.54
CA ALA A 20 5.20 -5.69 -38.84
C ALA A 20 4.14 -5.45 -39.94
N PRO A 21 4.22 -4.33 -40.71
CA PRO A 21 3.17 -3.92 -41.67
C PRO A 21 3.20 -4.61 -43.04
N THR A 22 4.24 -5.37 -43.41
CA THR A 22 4.31 -6.04 -44.73
C THR A 22 5.43 -7.07 -44.79
N LEU A 23 5.13 -8.22 -45.41
CA LEU A 23 5.99 -9.39 -45.71
C LEU A 23 7.29 -9.47 -44.89
N PHE A 24 7.14 -9.96 -43.65
CA PHE A 24 8.25 -10.69 -43.05
C PHE A 24 8.44 -11.96 -43.89
N PRO A 25 9.62 -12.23 -44.48
CA PRO A 25 9.83 -13.34 -45.42
C PRO A 25 9.68 -14.75 -44.79
N SER A 26 9.26 -14.83 -43.54
CA SER A 26 9.18 -16.04 -42.72
C SER A 26 7.84 -16.23 -42.02
N ARG A 27 6.74 -15.60 -42.49
CA ARG A 27 5.39 -15.89 -41.98
C ARG A 27 4.77 -17.13 -42.65
N PRO A 28 4.04 -17.98 -41.92
CA PRO A 28 3.24 -19.05 -42.52
C PRO A 28 2.18 -18.52 -43.49
N LEU A 29 1.77 -19.34 -44.46
CA LEU A 29 0.65 -19.00 -45.38
C LEU A 29 -0.71 -19.04 -44.68
N GLY A 30 -0.86 -19.91 -43.68
CA GLY A 30 -2.07 -20.12 -42.91
C GLY A 30 -1.90 -21.29 -41.93
N PHE A 31 -2.95 -21.63 -41.18
CA PHE A 31 -2.99 -22.87 -40.42
C PHE A 31 -3.47 -24.03 -41.31
N HIS A 32 -2.91 -25.22 -41.09
CA HIS A 32 -3.39 -26.43 -41.77
C HIS A 32 -4.85 -26.72 -41.37
N GLY A 33 -5.74 -26.91 -42.35
CA GLY A 33 -7.18 -27.11 -42.14
C GLY A 33 -7.99 -25.83 -41.88
N ASP A 34 -7.40 -24.64 -42.01
CA ASP A 34 -8.07 -23.34 -41.87
C ASP A 34 -8.33 -22.73 -43.26
N VAL A 35 -9.32 -23.30 -43.97
CA VAL A 35 -9.56 -23.02 -45.40
C VAL A 35 -9.93 -21.57 -45.69
N ASP A 36 -10.64 -20.92 -44.76
CA ASP A 36 -11.06 -19.52 -44.84
C ASP A 36 -10.07 -18.56 -44.16
N GLY A 37 -9.02 -19.07 -43.52
CA GLY A 37 -8.01 -18.29 -42.82
C GLY A 37 -8.52 -17.59 -41.56
N THR A 38 -9.72 -17.93 -41.08
CA THR A 38 -10.38 -17.23 -39.97
C THR A 38 -9.59 -17.43 -38.68
N ARG A 39 -9.12 -18.65 -38.39
CA ARG A 39 -8.34 -18.94 -37.17
C ARG A 39 -6.98 -18.29 -37.23
N PHE A 40 -6.34 -18.28 -38.39
CA PHE A 40 -5.06 -17.64 -38.62
C PHE A 40 -5.14 -16.11 -38.46
N HIS A 41 -6.18 -15.48 -39.00
CA HIS A 41 -6.40 -14.04 -38.86
C HIS A 41 -6.75 -13.65 -37.43
N ALA A 42 -7.61 -14.44 -36.77
CA ALA A 42 -7.95 -14.25 -35.36
C ALA A 42 -6.72 -14.36 -34.45
N ALA A 43 -5.79 -15.26 -34.73
CA ALA A 43 -4.60 -15.48 -33.91
C ALA A 43 -3.57 -14.34 -33.99
N TYR A 44 -3.29 -13.81 -35.19
CA TYR A 44 -2.13 -12.92 -35.40
C TYR A 44 -2.46 -11.48 -35.80
N PHE A 45 -3.66 -11.21 -36.31
CA PHE A 45 -4.02 -9.91 -36.90
C PHE A 45 -5.20 -9.21 -36.21
N ALA A 46 -6.00 -9.94 -35.41
CA ALA A 46 -7.16 -9.35 -34.72
C ALA A 46 -6.79 -8.24 -33.73
N GLN A 47 -5.64 -8.32 -33.06
CA GLN A 47 -5.20 -7.30 -32.09
C GLN A 47 -4.68 -6.02 -32.75
N THR A 48 -4.13 -6.11 -33.96
CA THR A 48 -3.57 -4.95 -34.68
C THR A 48 -3.83 -5.13 -36.18
N PRO A 49 -4.93 -4.58 -36.70
CA PRO A 49 -5.32 -4.77 -38.10
C PRO A 49 -4.20 -4.38 -39.06
N GLY A 50 -3.87 -5.28 -39.99
CA GLY A 50 -2.81 -5.07 -40.98
C GLY A 50 -1.38 -5.34 -40.49
N PHE A 51 -1.18 -5.72 -39.23
CA PHE A 51 0.14 -6.07 -38.70
C PHE A 51 0.16 -7.48 -38.10
N TRP A 52 1.19 -8.25 -38.44
CA TRP A 52 1.42 -9.56 -37.84
C TRP A 52 1.95 -9.39 -36.41
N THR A 53 1.23 -9.89 -35.41
CA THR A 53 1.60 -9.76 -33.99
C THR A 53 2.32 -11.00 -33.49
N HIS A 54 3.62 -10.90 -33.21
CA HIS A 54 4.41 -12.06 -32.73
C HIS A 54 4.05 -12.49 -31.30
N GLY A 55 3.50 -11.56 -30.52
CA GLY A 55 3.16 -11.78 -29.11
C GLY A 55 4.39 -11.78 -28.19
N ASP A 56 5.54 -11.30 -28.65
CA ASP A 56 6.73 -11.08 -27.83
C ASP A 56 6.77 -9.62 -27.35
N LEU A 57 7.12 -9.43 -26.08
CA LEU A 57 7.28 -8.13 -25.45
C LEU A 57 8.74 -7.72 -25.51
N ILE A 58 9.04 -6.69 -26.31
CA ILE A 58 10.42 -6.24 -26.52
C ILE A 58 10.61 -4.76 -26.17
N GLU A 59 11.82 -4.41 -25.74
CA GLU A 59 12.29 -3.04 -25.52
C GLU A 59 13.51 -2.74 -26.39
N ALA A 60 13.49 -1.61 -27.10
CA ALA A 60 14.66 -1.14 -27.84
C ALA A 60 15.71 -0.58 -26.86
N THR A 61 16.94 -1.07 -26.96
CA THR A 61 18.07 -0.59 -26.16
C THR A 61 18.72 0.66 -26.79
N PRO A 62 19.42 1.49 -26.00
CA PRO A 62 20.09 2.69 -26.51
C PRO A 62 21.18 2.43 -27.57
N HIS A 63 21.75 1.22 -27.59
CA HIS A 63 22.83 0.83 -28.52
C HIS A 63 22.32 0.20 -29.82
N GLY A 64 21.00 0.28 -30.10
CA GLY A 64 20.41 -0.23 -31.34
C GLY A 64 20.06 -1.72 -31.31
N GLY A 65 20.28 -2.42 -30.19
CA GLY A 65 19.78 -3.78 -29.95
C GLY A 65 18.38 -3.82 -29.34
N TRP A 66 17.83 -5.01 -29.12
CA TRP A 66 16.52 -5.23 -28.49
C TRP A 66 16.65 -6.14 -27.28
N ARG A 67 15.91 -5.84 -26.21
CA ARG A 67 15.77 -6.67 -25.00
C ARG A 67 14.41 -7.36 -25.04
N LEU A 68 14.40 -8.69 -24.93
CA LEU A 68 13.19 -9.50 -24.83
C LEU A 68 12.77 -9.61 -23.36
N HIS A 69 11.53 -9.25 -23.05
CA HIS A 69 10.95 -9.34 -21.70
C HIS A 69 10.09 -10.59 -21.48
N GLY A 70 10.03 -11.46 -22.49
CA GLY A 70 9.13 -12.61 -22.53
C GLY A 70 7.95 -12.34 -23.47
N ARG A 71 6.88 -13.12 -23.33
CA ARG A 71 5.69 -12.97 -24.16
C ARG A 71 4.67 -11.99 -23.59
N SER A 72 3.95 -11.30 -24.46
CA SER A 72 2.89 -10.35 -24.09
C SER A 72 1.66 -11.04 -23.48
N ASP A 73 1.46 -12.33 -23.74
CA ASP A 73 0.44 -13.19 -23.14
C ASP A 73 0.87 -13.80 -21.79
N GLY A 74 2.17 -13.77 -21.47
CA GLY A 74 2.77 -14.20 -20.20
C GLY A 74 2.92 -13.08 -19.16
N VAL A 75 2.22 -11.96 -19.33
CA VAL A 75 2.17 -10.89 -18.32
C VAL A 75 1.08 -11.21 -17.30
N LEU A 76 1.47 -11.39 -16.04
CA LEU A 76 0.55 -11.63 -14.94
C LEU A 76 -0.04 -10.31 -14.45
N ASN A 77 -1.32 -10.29 -14.14
CA ASN A 77 -1.91 -9.21 -13.33
C ASN A 77 -2.00 -9.68 -11.89
N VAL A 78 -1.10 -9.20 -11.03
CA VAL A 78 -1.06 -9.53 -9.61
C VAL A 78 -1.41 -8.28 -8.82
N ARG A 79 -2.58 -8.27 -8.19
CA ARG A 79 -3.05 -7.13 -7.39
C ARG A 79 -3.08 -5.79 -8.13
N GLY A 80 -3.44 -5.83 -9.42
CA GLY A 80 -3.48 -4.65 -10.31
C GLY A 80 -2.12 -4.24 -10.88
N ILE A 81 -1.05 -4.99 -10.62
CA ILE A 81 0.30 -4.75 -11.14
C ILE A 81 0.59 -5.75 -12.26
N ARG A 82 1.04 -5.25 -13.42
CA ARG A 82 1.50 -6.08 -14.53
C ARG A 82 2.93 -6.55 -14.30
N VAL A 83 3.11 -7.85 -14.18
CA VAL A 83 4.39 -8.50 -13.87
C VAL A 83 4.79 -9.41 -15.04
N GLY A 84 6.03 -9.28 -15.52
CA GLY A 84 6.60 -10.23 -16.48
C GLY A 84 7.12 -11.47 -15.76
N THR A 85 6.81 -12.67 -16.26
CA THR A 85 7.18 -13.93 -15.62
C THR A 85 8.66 -14.31 -15.77
N ALA A 86 9.37 -13.74 -16.77
CA ALA A 86 10.77 -14.07 -17.02
C ALA A 86 11.69 -13.78 -15.81
N GLU A 87 11.41 -12.71 -15.06
CA GLU A 87 12.20 -12.35 -13.88
C GLU A 87 11.89 -13.27 -12.68
N ILE A 88 10.65 -13.77 -12.59
CA ILE A 88 10.24 -14.77 -11.61
C ILE A 88 10.98 -16.08 -11.89
N TYR A 89 10.98 -16.55 -13.14
CA TYR A 89 11.64 -17.80 -13.52
C TYR A 89 13.14 -17.75 -13.30
N ARG A 90 13.80 -16.63 -13.63
CA ARG A 90 15.24 -16.46 -13.37
C ARG A 90 15.60 -16.66 -11.89
N ILE A 91 14.75 -16.20 -10.96
CA ILE A 91 14.99 -16.36 -9.52
C ILE A 91 14.73 -17.82 -9.09
N LEU A 92 13.71 -18.46 -9.66
CA LEU A 92 13.37 -19.84 -9.34
C LEU A 92 14.37 -20.86 -9.91
N ASP A 93 15.03 -20.53 -11.02
CA ASP A 93 16.09 -21.35 -11.61
C ASP A 93 17.32 -21.49 -10.68
N ASP A 94 17.49 -20.57 -9.73
CA ASP A 94 18.55 -20.61 -8.71
C ASP A 94 18.18 -21.48 -7.48
N ILE A 95 16.98 -22.10 -7.45
CA ILE A 95 16.51 -22.97 -6.36
C ILE A 95 16.64 -24.43 -6.79
N ASP A 96 17.67 -25.11 -6.27
CA ASP A 96 18.08 -26.46 -6.71
C ASP A 96 16.97 -27.52 -6.62
N GLU A 97 16.05 -27.41 -5.66
CA GLU A 97 14.97 -28.37 -5.46
C GLU A 97 13.90 -28.32 -6.56
N ILE A 98 13.78 -27.20 -7.28
CA ILE A 98 12.82 -26.99 -8.36
C ILE A 98 13.38 -27.57 -9.66
N LEU A 99 12.65 -28.50 -10.27
CA LEU A 99 12.93 -28.98 -11.62
C LEU A 99 12.32 -28.04 -12.67
N GLU A 100 11.05 -27.68 -12.48
CA GLU A 100 10.36 -26.74 -13.34
C GLU A 100 9.38 -25.88 -12.54
N ALA A 101 9.14 -24.65 -13.01
CA ALA A 101 8.14 -23.78 -12.43
C ALA A 101 7.32 -23.03 -13.49
N MET A 102 6.08 -22.70 -13.13
CA MET A 102 5.19 -21.90 -13.95
C MET A 102 4.33 -20.98 -13.08
N ALA A 103 4.40 -19.67 -13.37
CA ALA A 103 3.63 -18.66 -12.66
C ALA A 103 2.40 -18.29 -13.50
N VAL A 104 1.22 -18.41 -12.90
CA VAL A 104 -0.07 -18.20 -13.59
C VAL A 104 -1.03 -17.36 -12.74
N GLU A 105 -1.95 -16.70 -13.43
CA GLU A 105 -2.98 -15.87 -12.81
C GLU A 105 -4.21 -16.72 -12.46
N GLN A 106 -4.68 -16.61 -11.22
CA GLN A 106 -5.94 -17.20 -10.78
C GLN A 106 -6.91 -16.10 -10.38
N GLN A 107 -8.15 -16.17 -10.84
CA GLN A 107 -9.23 -15.31 -10.37
C GLN A 107 -9.52 -15.62 -8.90
N ALA A 108 -9.59 -14.56 -8.13
CA ALA A 108 -9.79 -14.58 -6.68
C ALA A 108 -10.46 -13.25 -6.33
N GLU A 109 -11.80 -13.23 -6.32
CA GLU A 109 -12.59 -12.01 -6.06
C GLU A 109 -12.29 -11.41 -4.68
N GLU A 110 -11.84 -12.24 -3.75
CA GLU A 110 -11.44 -11.87 -2.39
C GLU A 110 -10.08 -11.13 -2.32
N GLU A 111 -9.25 -11.18 -3.37
CA GLU A 111 -7.95 -10.53 -3.42
C GLU A 111 -8.06 -9.12 -4.05
N PRO A 112 -7.26 -8.13 -3.62
CA PRO A 112 -7.23 -6.82 -4.24
C PRO A 112 -7.00 -6.93 -5.75
N GLY A 113 -7.88 -6.36 -6.58
CA GLY A 113 -7.78 -6.45 -8.04
C GLY A 113 -8.39 -7.72 -8.66
N GLY A 114 -9.01 -8.59 -7.87
CA GLY A 114 -9.78 -9.75 -8.33
C GLY A 114 -8.96 -10.94 -8.84
N THR A 115 -7.63 -10.88 -8.69
CA THR A 115 -6.69 -11.89 -9.21
C THR A 115 -5.51 -12.09 -8.26
N ARG A 116 -4.98 -13.32 -8.23
CA ARG A 116 -3.80 -13.71 -7.45
C ARG A 116 -2.80 -14.50 -8.29
N MET A 117 -1.54 -14.48 -7.88
CA MET A 117 -0.50 -15.30 -8.49
C MET A 117 -0.46 -16.71 -7.88
N VAL A 118 -0.49 -17.72 -8.72
CA VAL A 118 -0.25 -19.13 -8.36
C VAL A 118 1.06 -19.56 -8.97
N LEU A 119 1.89 -20.24 -8.18
CA LEU A 119 3.11 -20.88 -8.66
C LEU A 119 2.90 -22.39 -8.70
N LEU A 120 2.95 -22.97 -9.89
CA LEU A 120 3.00 -24.41 -10.08
C LEU A 120 4.48 -24.83 -10.12
N VAL A 121 4.84 -25.84 -9.34
CA VAL A 121 6.22 -26.35 -9.28
C VAL A 121 6.26 -27.85 -9.53
N VAL A 122 7.23 -28.28 -10.32
CA VAL A 122 7.66 -29.68 -10.44
C VAL A 122 8.99 -29.75 -9.70
N LEU A 123 9.10 -30.63 -8.72
CA LEU A 123 10.32 -30.81 -7.94
C LEU A 123 11.18 -31.92 -8.53
N ARG A 124 12.46 -31.96 -8.16
CA ARG A 124 13.33 -33.09 -8.49
C ARG A 124 12.81 -34.39 -7.85
N GLU A 125 13.18 -35.51 -8.46
CA GLU A 125 12.74 -36.85 -8.05
C GLU A 125 13.03 -37.11 -6.56
N GLY A 126 12.04 -37.63 -5.84
CA GLY A 126 12.13 -37.92 -4.41
C GLY A 126 11.84 -36.73 -3.48
N LEU A 127 11.63 -35.52 -4.00
CA LEU A 127 11.31 -34.34 -3.20
C LEU A 127 9.80 -34.06 -3.15
N VAL A 128 9.34 -33.61 -1.99
CA VAL A 128 7.95 -33.19 -1.76
C VAL A 128 7.95 -31.73 -1.32
N LEU A 129 7.00 -30.96 -1.82
CA LEU A 129 6.80 -29.56 -1.44
C LEU A 129 6.30 -29.52 0.00
N ASP A 130 7.21 -29.24 0.91
CA ASP A 130 6.91 -28.97 2.29
C ASP A 130 6.86 -27.46 2.57
N ASN A 131 6.55 -27.11 3.82
CA ASN A 131 6.48 -25.71 4.24
C ASN A 131 7.86 -25.02 4.19
N THR A 132 8.95 -25.76 4.38
CA THR A 132 10.32 -25.26 4.36
C THR A 132 10.69 -24.77 2.97
N LEU A 133 10.49 -25.61 1.95
CA LEU A 133 10.73 -25.29 0.56
C LEU A 133 9.78 -24.20 0.07
N ALA A 134 8.49 -24.26 0.43
CA ALA A 134 7.54 -23.21 0.10
C ALA A 134 7.93 -21.84 0.69
N LYS A 135 8.51 -21.81 1.90
CA LYS A 135 9.06 -20.59 2.53
C LYS A 135 10.33 -20.13 1.83
N HIS A 136 11.25 -21.03 1.49
CA HIS A 136 12.47 -20.73 0.75
C HIS A 136 12.14 -20.04 -0.58
N ILE A 137 11.22 -20.61 -1.35
CA ILE A 137 10.73 -20.05 -2.62
C ILE A 137 10.18 -18.62 -2.45
N ARG A 138 9.32 -18.40 -1.45
CA ARG A 138 8.74 -17.08 -1.18
C ARG A 138 9.80 -16.06 -0.77
N SER A 139 10.75 -16.49 0.05
CA SER A 139 11.84 -15.66 0.54
C SER A 139 12.75 -15.21 -0.61
N GLU A 140 13.16 -16.14 -1.48
CA GLU A 140 14.02 -15.82 -2.63
C GLU A 140 13.32 -14.90 -3.63
N LEU A 141 12.04 -15.15 -3.93
CA LEU A 141 11.25 -14.26 -4.79
C LEU A 141 11.07 -12.85 -4.20
N ALA A 142 10.91 -12.74 -2.89
CA ALA A 142 10.79 -11.45 -2.19
C ALA A 142 12.14 -10.72 -2.10
N ARG A 143 13.24 -11.46 -1.91
CA ARG A 143 14.60 -10.93 -1.74
C ARG A 143 15.21 -10.46 -3.05
N CYS A 144 15.07 -11.26 -4.11
CA CYS A 144 15.68 -11.02 -5.42
C CYS A 144 14.75 -10.28 -6.39
N GLY A 145 13.47 -10.15 -6.05
CA GLY A 145 12.43 -9.57 -6.90
C GLY A 145 11.57 -8.52 -6.20
N SER A 146 10.33 -8.38 -6.67
CA SER A 146 9.33 -7.50 -6.06
C SER A 146 8.45 -8.28 -5.08
N PRO A 147 7.88 -7.66 -4.02
CA PRO A 147 6.83 -8.28 -3.21
C PRO A 147 5.62 -8.76 -4.04
N ALA A 148 5.41 -8.20 -5.23
CA ALA A 148 4.38 -8.66 -6.17
C ALA A 148 4.72 -10.01 -6.83
N PHE A 149 5.97 -10.46 -6.75
CA PHE A 149 6.44 -11.77 -7.25
C PHE A 149 6.23 -12.86 -6.20
N VAL A 150 5.71 -12.56 -5.02
CA VAL A 150 5.45 -13.58 -4.00
C VAL A 150 4.10 -14.26 -4.31
N PRO A 151 4.07 -15.56 -4.62
CA PRO A 151 2.84 -16.26 -5.00
C PRO A 151 1.85 -16.31 -3.84
N ALA A 152 0.55 -16.19 -4.09
CA ALA A 152 -0.47 -16.42 -3.06
C ALA A 152 -0.60 -17.92 -2.72
N ARG A 153 -0.36 -18.79 -3.70
CA ARG A 153 -0.39 -20.26 -3.59
C ARG A 153 0.80 -20.87 -4.33
N ILE A 154 1.39 -21.90 -3.74
CA ILE A 154 2.40 -22.75 -4.39
C ILE A 154 1.81 -24.16 -4.42
N ALA A 155 1.73 -24.77 -5.60
CA ALA A 155 1.18 -26.11 -5.78
C ALA A 155 2.22 -26.98 -6.47
N GLN A 156 2.58 -28.09 -5.83
CA GLN A 156 3.37 -29.13 -6.47
C GLN A 156 2.50 -29.89 -7.46
N VAL A 157 2.98 -30.05 -8.69
CA VAL A 157 2.29 -30.80 -9.74
C VAL A 157 3.24 -31.82 -10.33
N GLU A 158 2.71 -32.91 -10.86
CA GLU A 158 3.51 -33.96 -11.49
C GLU A 158 4.16 -33.48 -12.81
N ALA A 159 3.47 -32.63 -13.56
CA ALA A 159 3.98 -32.07 -14.81
C ALA A 159 3.31 -30.72 -15.14
N LEU A 160 4.04 -29.86 -15.86
CA LEU A 160 3.51 -28.63 -16.44
C LEU A 160 3.01 -28.88 -17.88
N PRO A 161 1.99 -28.16 -18.37
CA PRO A 161 1.51 -28.35 -19.73
C PRO A 161 2.54 -27.87 -20.75
N VAL A 162 2.94 -28.79 -21.64
CA VAL A 162 3.92 -28.55 -22.69
C VAL A 162 3.35 -28.96 -24.06
N THR A 163 3.72 -28.20 -25.09
CA THR A 163 3.39 -28.49 -26.48
C THR A 163 4.30 -29.60 -27.04
N PHE A 164 3.95 -30.18 -28.19
CA PHE A 164 4.80 -31.18 -28.89
C PHE A 164 6.23 -30.71 -29.20
N ASN A 165 6.46 -29.39 -29.24
CA ASN A 165 7.79 -28.81 -29.43
C ASN A 165 8.51 -28.51 -28.10
N GLY A 166 8.05 -29.06 -26.98
CA GLY A 166 8.63 -28.89 -25.65
C GLY A 166 8.41 -27.51 -25.02
N LYS A 167 7.62 -26.63 -25.64
CA LYS A 167 7.34 -25.31 -25.08
C LYS A 167 6.23 -25.38 -24.04
N ARG A 168 6.48 -24.80 -22.87
CA ARG A 168 5.51 -24.60 -21.79
C ARG A 168 4.32 -23.74 -22.27
N SER A 169 3.12 -24.03 -21.75
CA SER A 169 1.88 -23.32 -22.10
C SER A 169 1.21 -22.71 -20.87
N GLU A 170 1.63 -21.49 -20.49
CA GLU A 170 1.05 -20.74 -19.37
C GLU A 170 -0.45 -20.46 -19.58
N ALA A 171 -0.88 -20.29 -20.82
CA ALA A 171 -2.29 -20.09 -21.15
C ALA A 171 -3.15 -21.30 -20.79
N ALA A 172 -2.68 -22.51 -21.10
CA ALA A 172 -3.38 -23.75 -20.78
C ALA A 172 -3.42 -24.00 -19.27
N ALA A 173 -2.30 -23.78 -18.57
CA ALA A 173 -2.26 -23.85 -17.12
C ALA A 173 -3.17 -22.82 -16.46
N ARG A 174 -3.19 -21.57 -16.94
CA ARG A 174 -4.09 -20.53 -16.44
C ARG A 174 -5.55 -20.93 -16.58
N ASP A 175 -5.95 -21.45 -17.73
CA ASP A 175 -7.34 -21.90 -17.94
C ASP A 175 -7.68 -23.07 -17.00
N ALA A 176 -6.78 -24.04 -16.83
CA ALA A 176 -6.94 -25.16 -15.88
C ALA A 176 -7.08 -24.69 -14.41
N VAL A 177 -6.19 -23.81 -13.94
CA VAL A 177 -6.22 -23.23 -12.59
C VAL A 177 -7.55 -22.49 -12.33
N ASN A 178 -8.12 -21.85 -13.36
CA ASN A 178 -9.40 -21.15 -13.28
C ASN A 178 -10.62 -22.03 -13.59
N ALA A 179 -10.45 -23.35 -13.79
CA ALA A 179 -11.52 -24.28 -14.19
C ALA A 179 -12.26 -23.85 -15.48
N ARG A 180 -11.54 -23.24 -16.43
CA ARG A 180 -12.07 -22.82 -17.72
C ARG A 180 -11.76 -23.86 -18.80
N PRO A 181 -12.60 -23.98 -19.84
CA PRO A 181 -12.29 -24.81 -20.99
C PRO A 181 -10.97 -24.39 -21.67
N VAL A 182 -10.00 -25.31 -21.74
CA VAL A 182 -8.70 -25.05 -22.37
C VAL A 182 -8.83 -25.11 -23.88
N ARG A 183 -8.67 -23.97 -24.55
CA ARG A 183 -8.93 -23.83 -26.00
C ARG A 183 -7.94 -24.57 -26.90
N ASN A 184 -6.70 -24.79 -26.44
CA ASN A 184 -5.61 -25.38 -27.23
C ASN A 184 -5.18 -26.74 -26.69
N ARG A 185 -6.11 -27.55 -26.16
CA ARG A 185 -5.79 -28.83 -25.52
C ARG A 185 -5.11 -29.82 -26.48
N ASP A 186 -5.52 -29.85 -27.75
CA ASP A 186 -4.95 -30.74 -28.79
C ASP A 186 -3.52 -30.36 -29.21
N ALA A 187 -3.04 -29.18 -28.82
CA ALA A 187 -1.68 -28.74 -29.09
C ALA A 187 -0.67 -29.18 -28.02
N LEU A 188 -1.14 -29.82 -26.93
CA LEU A 188 -0.33 -30.26 -25.81
C LEU A 188 0.08 -31.72 -25.96
N GLN A 189 1.34 -32.01 -25.61
CA GLN A 189 1.87 -33.37 -25.55
C GLN A 189 1.32 -34.14 -24.35
N ASN A 190 1.05 -33.45 -23.24
CA ASN A 190 0.64 -34.02 -21.96
C ASN A 190 -0.69 -33.41 -21.45
N PRO A 191 -1.79 -33.46 -22.22
CA PRO A 191 -3.04 -32.77 -21.86
C PRO A 191 -3.66 -33.26 -20.54
N ALA A 192 -3.35 -34.48 -20.10
CA ALA A 192 -3.84 -35.05 -18.83
C ALA A 192 -3.39 -34.24 -17.59
N CYS A 193 -2.26 -33.53 -17.64
CA CYS A 193 -1.81 -32.71 -16.50
C CYS A 193 -2.79 -31.57 -16.18
N LEU A 194 -3.56 -31.11 -17.17
CA LEU A 194 -4.54 -30.04 -16.99
C LEU A 194 -5.65 -30.46 -16.04
N ASP A 195 -6.06 -31.72 -16.09
CA ASP A 195 -7.15 -32.23 -15.26
C ASP A 195 -6.69 -32.31 -13.79
N ALA A 196 -5.46 -32.77 -13.56
CA ALA A 196 -4.82 -32.78 -12.24
C ALA A 196 -4.63 -31.36 -11.67
N ILE A 197 -4.20 -30.40 -12.49
CA ILE A 197 -4.10 -28.98 -12.09
C ILE A 197 -5.48 -28.43 -11.76
N ALA A 198 -6.50 -28.75 -12.56
CA ALA A 198 -7.85 -28.22 -12.38
C ALA A 198 -8.50 -28.69 -11.07
N ILE A 199 -8.16 -29.87 -10.54
CA ILE A 199 -8.73 -30.39 -9.29
C ILE A 199 -7.78 -30.25 -8.08
N HIS A 200 -6.61 -29.66 -8.26
CA HIS A 200 -5.57 -29.64 -7.23
C HIS A 200 -6.05 -28.99 -5.92
N PRO A 201 -5.90 -29.67 -4.76
CA PRO A 201 -6.53 -29.25 -3.50
C PRO A 201 -6.07 -27.87 -3.03
N VAL A 202 -4.78 -27.52 -3.19
CA VAL A 202 -4.27 -26.18 -2.82
C VAL A 202 -4.87 -25.05 -3.65
N LEU A 203 -5.32 -25.35 -4.88
CA LEU A 203 -5.89 -24.36 -5.80
C LEU A 203 -7.39 -24.19 -5.62
N ARG A 204 -8.06 -25.23 -5.11
CA ARG A 204 -9.50 -25.28 -4.82
C ARG A 204 -9.84 -25.07 -3.36
N ALA A 205 -8.84 -25.15 -2.48
CA ALA A 205 -8.98 -24.75 -1.10
C ALA A 205 -9.54 -23.32 -1.08
N PRO A 206 -10.67 -23.07 -0.38
CA PRO A 206 -11.13 -21.72 -0.19
C PRO A 206 -9.98 -20.86 0.34
N ALA A 207 -9.96 -19.57 0.02
CA ALA A 207 -9.10 -18.65 0.74
C ALA A 207 -9.28 -18.95 2.23
N ALA A 208 -8.18 -19.13 2.97
CA ALA A 208 -8.22 -19.32 4.42
C ALA A 208 -9.27 -18.34 4.97
N VAL A 209 -10.29 -18.92 5.58
CA VAL A 209 -11.60 -18.30 5.81
C VAL A 209 -11.42 -16.90 6.40
N ARG A 210 -11.76 -15.86 5.63
CA ARG A 210 -12.19 -14.59 6.22
C ARG A 210 -13.65 -14.73 6.59
N VAL A 211 -13.87 -14.99 7.87
CA VAL A 211 -15.10 -14.76 8.66
C VAL A 211 -16.40 -15.26 8.02
N SER A 212 -16.81 -16.48 8.35
CA SER A 212 -18.23 -16.73 8.60
C SER A 212 -18.52 -16.38 10.06
N ARG A 213 -19.49 -15.50 10.30
CA ARG A 213 -20.16 -15.38 11.60
C ARG A 213 -20.96 -16.66 11.83
N GLY A 214 -20.29 -17.72 12.28
CA GLY A 214 -20.92 -18.93 12.81
C GLY A 214 -21.08 -18.78 14.32
N SER A 215 -22.26 -19.11 14.83
CA SER A 215 -22.60 -19.06 16.25
C SER A 215 -21.53 -19.73 17.12
N ALA A 216 -21.19 -19.07 18.23
CA ALA A 216 -20.31 -19.61 19.25
C ALA A 216 -20.73 -21.03 19.65
N PRO A 217 -19.80 -22.00 19.73
CA PRO A 217 -20.09 -23.25 20.40
C PRO A 217 -20.32 -22.98 21.88
N ASP A 218 -21.34 -23.66 22.40
CA ASP A 218 -21.80 -23.57 23.77
C ASP A 218 -20.69 -23.92 24.77
N ARG A 219 -20.73 -23.27 25.93
CA ARG A 219 -19.65 -23.18 26.91
C ARG A 219 -19.40 -24.49 27.67
N ALA A 220 -18.22 -24.50 28.30
CA ALA A 220 -17.76 -25.37 29.39
C ALA A 220 -16.99 -26.64 28.98
N VAL A 221 -15.76 -26.45 28.52
CA VAL A 221 -14.70 -27.45 28.69
C VAL A 221 -13.56 -26.77 29.40
N VAL A 222 -13.15 -27.37 30.53
CA VAL A 222 -11.93 -27.03 31.27
C VAL A 222 -10.79 -26.91 30.25
N ILE A 223 -10.23 -25.71 30.09
CA ILE A 223 -9.12 -25.49 29.18
C ILE A 223 -7.91 -26.18 29.80
N ASP A 224 -7.59 -27.36 29.31
CA ASP A 224 -6.28 -27.97 29.52
C ASP A 224 -5.23 -26.95 29.03
N ARG A 225 -4.50 -26.34 29.98
CA ARG A 225 -3.56 -25.26 29.70
C ARG A 225 -2.44 -25.73 28.78
N ASP A 226 -2.10 -27.01 28.82
CA ASP A 226 -1.06 -27.58 27.95
C ASP A 226 -1.58 -27.77 26.53
N ARG A 227 -2.85 -28.16 26.38
CA ARG A 227 -3.51 -28.19 25.07
C ARG A 227 -3.64 -26.79 24.44
N LEU A 228 -3.98 -25.76 25.24
CA LEU A 228 -4.00 -24.37 24.78
C LEU A 228 -2.61 -23.89 24.35
N ARG A 229 -1.56 -24.21 25.13
CA ARG A 229 -0.17 -23.85 24.77
C ARG A 229 0.26 -24.52 23.48
N GLN A 230 -0.10 -25.77 23.27
CA GLN A 230 0.22 -26.53 22.07
C GLN A 230 -0.52 -25.97 20.84
N ASP A 231 -1.82 -25.67 20.95
CA ASP A 231 -2.58 -25.05 19.87
C ASP A 231 -2.05 -23.63 19.54
N LEU A 232 -1.64 -22.85 20.55
CA LEU A 232 -0.99 -21.55 20.36
C LEU A 232 0.41 -21.69 19.73
N GLN A 233 1.16 -22.74 20.07
CA GLN A 233 2.45 -23.05 19.46
C GLN A 233 2.26 -23.33 17.97
N ASP A 234 1.32 -24.20 17.59
CA ASP A 234 1.03 -24.52 16.19
C ASP A 234 0.63 -23.27 15.39
N ILE A 235 -0.18 -22.38 15.99
CA ILE A 235 -0.54 -21.10 15.38
C ILE A 235 0.69 -20.20 15.20
N CYS A 236 1.54 -20.09 16.22
CA CYS A 236 2.77 -19.29 16.16
C CYS A 236 3.72 -19.82 15.09
N GLU A 237 3.97 -21.12 15.07
CA GLU A 237 4.89 -21.76 14.13
C GLU A 237 4.40 -21.64 12.68
N ARG A 238 3.09 -21.80 12.46
CA ARG A 238 2.48 -21.63 11.14
C ARG A 238 2.51 -20.19 10.64
N VAL A 239 2.22 -19.21 11.50
CA VAL A 239 2.15 -17.80 11.10
C VAL A 239 3.53 -17.17 10.97
N LEU A 240 4.45 -17.48 11.89
CA LEU A 240 5.84 -16.99 11.84
C LEU A 240 6.70 -17.81 10.87
N GLY A 241 6.24 -19.01 10.50
CA GLY A 241 6.94 -19.93 9.61
C GLY A 241 8.25 -20.45 10.20
N VAL A 242 8.36 -20.50 11.53
CA VAL A 242 9.55 -20.96 12.27
C VAL A 242 9.09 -22.05 13.22
N ALA A 243 9.78 -23.20 13.23
CA ALA A 243 9.55 -24.30 14.15
C ALA A 243 10.89 -24.99 14.49
N PRO A 244 11.07 -25.53 15.70
CA PRO A 244 10.15 -25.42 16.85
C PRO A 244 10.26 -24.06 17.55
N ILE A 245 9.15 -23.54 18.08
CA ILE A 245 9.12 -22.37 18.97
C ILE A 245 8.87 -22.85 20.40
N ALA A 246 9.81 -22.61 21.32
CA ALA A 246 9.63 -22.96 22.72
C ALA A 246 8.59 -22.03 23.37
N TRP A 247 7.89 -22.52 24.40
CA TRP A 247 6.76 -21.78 24.99
C TRP A 247 7.16 -20.45 25.64
N SER A 248 8.42 -20.33 26.09
CA SER A 248 8.99 -19.12 26.69
C SER A 248 9.71 -18.21 25.69
N ASP A 249 9.82 -18.61 24.43
CA ASP A 249 10.54 -17.84 23.42
C ASP A 249 9.84 -16.51 23.14
N ASN A 250 10.65 -15.47 22.91
CA ASN A 250 10.13 -14.17 22.53
C ASN A 250 9.72 -14.19 21.05
N LEU A 251 8.41 -14.20 20.82
CA LEU A 251 7.78 -14.23 19.50
C LEU A 251 8.17 -13.03 18.61
N LEU A 252 8.61 -11.90 19.20
CA LEU A 252 9.12 -10.73 18.48
C LEU A 252 10.53 -10.94 17.92
N GLY A 253 11.28 -11.90 18.46
CA GLY A 253 12.66 -12.20 18.10
C GLY A 253 12.81 -13.01 16.81
N PHE A 254 11.77 -13.72 16.37
CA PHE A 254 11.80 -14.60 15.20
C PHE A 254 11.71 -13.88 13.84
N GLY A 255 12.06 -12.59 13.78
CA GLY A 255 12.02 -11.82 12.55
C GLY A 255 10.61 -11.58 11.99
N ALA A 256 9.58 -11.74 12.84
CA ALA A 256 8.21 -11.36 12.50
C ALA A 256 8.21 -9.90 12.05
N ASP A 257 7.87 -9.62 10.80
CA ASP A 257 7.56 -8.25 10.41
C ASP A 257 6.21 -7.83 11.02
N SER A 258 5.87 -6.54 10.97
CA SER A 258 4.63 -6.04 11.57
C SER A 258 3.37 -6.71 10.97
N LEU A 259 3.48 -7.34 9.79
CA LEU A 259 2.39 -8.07 9.14
C LEU A 259 2.27 -9.50 9.66
N ALA A 260 3.38 -10.21 9.88
CA ALA A 260 3.40 -11.54 10.50
C ALA A 260 2.83 -11.48 11.92
N LEU A 261 3.21 -10.47 12.70
CA LEU A 261 2.66 -10.24 14.03
C LEU A 261 1.16 -9.90 13.99
N LEU A 262 0.75 -9.11 13.01
CA LEU A 262 -0.66 -8.81 12.81
C LEU A 262 -1.47 -10.07 12.49
N ASN A 263 -1.00 -10.88 11.54
CA ASN A 263 -1.65 -12.14 11.20
C ASN A 263 -1.71 -13.07 12.40
N LEU A 264 -0.68 -13.07 13.25
CA LEU A 264 -0.62 -13.88 14.46
C LEU A 264 -1.71 -13.47 15.46
N LEU A 265 -1.85 -12.16 15.72
CA LEU A 265 -2.87 -11.63 16.61
C LEU A 265 -4.29 -11.93 16.11
N LEU A 266 -4.54 -11.76 14.81
CA LEU A 266 -5.84 -12.06 14.20
C LEU A 266 -6.17 -13.56 14.30
N GLU A 267 -5.18 -14.43 14.10
CA GLU A 267 -5.37 -15.87 14.18
C GLU A 267 -5.62 -16.35 15.62
N ILE A 268 -4.90 -15.77 16.58
CA ILE A 268 -5.13 -16.03 18.01
C ILE A 268 -6.49 -15.50 18.44
N GLU A 269 -6.91 -14.30 18.04
CA GLU A 269 -8.26 -13.76 18.32
C GLU A 269 -9.35 -14.68 17.73
N HIS A 270 -9.13 -15.17 16.51
CA HIS A 270 -10.05 -16.12 15.87
C HIS A 270 -10.17 -17.42 16.65
N TYR A 271 -9.05 -18.02 17.05
CA TYR A 271 -9.02 -19.27 17.82
C TYR A 271 -9.60 -19.09 19.24
N THR A 272 -9.27 -17.98 19.90
CA THR A 272 -9.66 -17.72 21.29
C THR A 272 -11.07 -17.15 21.45
N GLY A 273 -11.66 -16.62 20.37
CA GLY A 273 -12.97 -15.95 20.37
C GLY A 273 -12.98 -14.59 21.08
N HIS A 274 -11.82 -14.10 21.53
CA HIS A 274 -11.68 -12.84 22.26
C HIS A 274 -10.58 -12.00 21.61
N ALA A 275 -10.84 -10.69 21.47
CA ALA A 275 -9.83 -9.77 21.01
C ALA A 275 -8.66 -9.75 21.99
N LEU A 276 -7.50 -10.25 21.56
CA LEU A 276 -6.27 -10.12 22.32
C LEU A 276 -5.72 -8.71 22.08
N PRO A 277 -5.71 -7.82 23.09
CA PRO A 277 -5.15 -6.50 22.92
C PRO A 277 -3.66 -6.63 22.61
N LEU A 278 -3.20 -5.90 21.59
CA LEU A 278 -1.79 -5.86 21.23
C LEU A 278 -0.88 -5.53 22.44
N SER A 279 -1.37 -4.68 23.37
CA SER A 279 -0.68 -4.36 24.62
C SER A 279 -0.46 -5.57 25.52
N ALA A 280 -1.40 -6.52 25.56
CA ALA A 280 -1.29 -7.75 26.34
C ALA A 280 -0.26 -8.70 25.71
N PHE A 281 -0.29 -8.86 24.38
CA PHE A 281 0.71 -9.64 23.65
C PHE A 281 2.13 -9.12 23.91
N LEU A 282 2.33 -7.81 23.82
CA LEU A 282 3.65 -7.19 23.99
C LEU A 282 4.16 -7.21 25.43
N ALA A 283 3.26 -7.27 26.41
CA ALA A 283 3.64 -7.39 27.82
C ALA A 283 4.25 -8.77 28.11
N ALA A 284 3.79 -9.81 27.42
CA ALA A 284 4.33 -11.16 27.54
C ALA A 284 4.37 -11.86 26.16
N PRO A 285 5.33 -11.51 25.29
CA PRO A 285 5.37 -11.95 23.89
C PRO A 285 5.90 -13.38 23.76
N SER A 286 5.25 -14.32 24.44
CA SER A 286 5.60 -15.74 24.50
C SER A 286 4.30 -16.54 24.55
N ILE A 287 4.33 -17.80 24.11
CA ILE A 287 3.16 -18.69 24.15
C ILE A 287 2.67 -18.85 25.60
N GLU A 288 3.60 -18.93 26.56
CA GLU A 288 3.29 -18.97 27.99
C GLU A 288 2.60 -17.69 28.49
N GLY A 289 3.09 -16.53 28.05
CA GLY A 289 2.48 -15.23 28.34
C GLY A 289 1.05 -15.10 27.82
N LEU A 290 0.81 -15.59 26.60
CA LEU A 290 -0.49 -15.58 25.94
C LEU A 290 -1.48 -16.56 26.58
N ALA A 291 -1.01 -17.73 27.00
CA ALA A 291 -1.82 -18.70 27.72
C ALA A 291 -2.23 -18.20 29.12
N THR A 292 -1.44 -17.30 29.72
CA THR A 292 -1.66 -16.76 31.07
C THR A 292 -2.48 -15.46 31.06
N SER A 293 -2.50 -14.71 29.94
CA SER A 293 -3.16 -13.39 29.84
C SER A 293 -4.69 -13.43 29.87
N ARG A 294 -5.33 -14.59 30.05
CA ARG A 294 -6.79 -14.70 30.16
C ARG A 294 -7.33 -14.33 31.55
N ASP A 295 -6.50 -14.27 32.59
CA ASP A 295 -6.97 -14.10 33.97
C ASP A 295 -6.62 -12.77 34.66
N LEU A 296 -5.82 -11.87 34.08
CA LEU A 296 -5.27 -10.72 34.84
C LEU A 296 -5.32 -9.40 34.07
N GLY A 297 -5.86 -8.37 34.74
CA GLY A 297 -6.06 -7.03 34.21
C GLY A 297 -4.75 -6.29 33.88
N ALA A 298 -4.82 -5.43 32.86
CA ALA A 298 -3.70 -4.69 32.26
C ALA A 298 -2.86 -3.79 33.20
N ALA A 299 -3.23 -3.67 34.48
CA ALA A 299 -2.58 -2.82 35.46
C ALA A 299 -1.42 -3.52 36.21
N GLU A 300 -1.50 -4.82 36.48
CA GLU A 300 -0.47 -5.54 37.27
C GLU A 300 0.77 -5.92 36.44
N MET A 301 0.62 -6.06 35.12
CA MET A 301 1.74 -6.45 34.22
C MET A 301 2.71 -5.31 33.91
N ALA A 302 2.32 -4.04 34.16
CA ALA A 302 3.21 -2.89 33.95
C ALA A 302 4.35 -2.84 34.98
N ALA A 303 4.18 -3.48 36.14
CA ALA A 303 5.14 -3.47 37.24
C ALA A 303 6.29 -4.50 37.09
N GLN A 304 6.21 -5.43 36.13
CA GLN A 304 7.22 -6.48 35.93
C GLN A 304 8.25 -6.18 34.82
N GLN A 305 8.32 -4.94 34.32
CA GLN A 305 9.16 -4.55 33.20
C GLN A 305 10.69 -4.53 33.47
N ASP A 306 11.13 -4.72 34.71
CA ASP A 306 12.51 -4.38 35.11
C ASP A 306 13.59 -5.45 34.87
N VAL A 307 13.27 -6.64 34.36
CA VAL A 307 14.28 -7.71 34.21
C VAL A 307 14.14 -8.51 32.91
N ARG A 308 14.30 -7.91 31.72
CA ARG A 308 14.58 -8.66 30.47
C ARG A 308 15.50 -7.90 29.50
N SER A 309 16.42 -8.61 28.87
CA SER A 309 17.33 -8.14 27.82
C SER A 309 16.60 -8.05 26.46
N GLY A 310 16.34 -6.84 25.97
CA GLY A 310 15.72 -6.58 24.67
C GLY A 310 15.37 -5.09 24.46
N PRO A 311 14.88 -4.72 23.26
CA PRO A 311 14.48 -3.35 22.95
C PRO A 311 13.37 -2.84 23.86
N ARG A 312 13.49 -1.58 24.32
CA ARG A 312 12.55 -0.92 25.24
C ARG A 312 11.78 0.18 24.53
N VAL A 313 10.47 0.28 24.78
CA VAL A 313 9.63 1.38 24.29
C VAL A 313 9.41 2.38 25.40
N ARG A 314 9.63 3.67 25.12
CA ARG A 314 9.24 4.77 26.01
C ARG A 314 8.72 5.98 25.25
N ALA A 315 8.02 6.86 25.95
CA ALA A 315 7.64 8.16 25.40
C ALA A 315 8.91 8.98 25.09
N VAL A 316 8.83 9.81 24.05
CA VAL A 316 9.84 10.81 23.72
C VAL A 316 10.03 11.75 24.91
N GLY A 317 11.27 11.93 25.34
CA GLY A 317 11.70 12.91 26.32
C GLY A 317 12.31 14.15 25.65
N PRO A 318 12.62 15.21 26.43
CA PRO A 318 13.17 16.46 25.90
C PRO A 318 14.46 16.29 25.11
N ASP A 319 15.34 15.39 25.56
CA ASP A 319 16.67 15.17 24.97
C ASP A 319 16.63 14.31 23.69
N ASP A 320 15.48 13.72 23.35
CA ASP A 320 15.35 12.82 22.18
C ASP A 320 15.08 13.56 20.87
N CYS A 321 14.77 14.86 20.91
CA CYS A 321 14.40 15.63 19.72
C CYS A 321 15.46 15.54 18.61
N GLU A 322 16.72 15.90 18.92
CA GLU A 322 17.82 15.85 17.95
C GLU A 322 18.13 14.42 17.48
N PRO A 323 18.30 13.43 18.37
CA PRO A 323 18.49 12.03 17.96
C PRO A 323 17.39 11.49 17.04
N VAL A 324 16.12 11.79 17.31
CA VAL A 324 14.99 11.35 16.47
C VAL A 324 15.02 12.07 15.11
N CYS A 325 15.32 13.37 15.07
CA CYS A 325 15.40 14.11 13.81
C CYS A 325 16.49 13.51 12.88
N HIS A 326 17.66 13.17 13.43
CA HIS A 326 18.71 12.49 12.68
C HIS A 326 18.32 11.07 12.25
N PHE A 327 17.65 10.31 13.13
CA PHE A 327 17.12 9.00 12.77
C PHE A 327 16.15 9.08 11.58
N LEU A 328 15.23 10.05 11.59
CA LEU A 328 14.25 10.24 10.51
C LEU A 328 14.88 10.69 9.20
N GLU A 329 15.85 11.60 9.25
CA GLU A 329 16.63 12.02 8.09
C GLU A 329 17.35 10.84 7.42
N GLN A 330 17.92 9.93 8.22
CA GLN A 330 18.59 8.72 7.73
C GLN A 330 17.61 7.68 7.15
N ILE A 331 16.42 7.53 7.74
CA ILE A 331 15.41 6.58 7.26
C ILE A 331 14.71 7.09 5.99
N PHE A 332 14.58 8.40 5.81
CA PHE A 332 13.89 9.02 4.68
C PHE A 332 14.80 9.87 3.79
N PRO A 333 15.92 9.33 3.26
CA PRO A 333 16.87 10.14 2.49
C PRO A 333 16.24 10.69 1.19
N GLU A 334 15.29 9.97 0.61
CA GLU A 334 14.60 10.38 -0.62
C GLU A 334 13.61 11.54 -0.42
N SER A 335 13.14 11.75 0.81
CA SER A 335 12.23 12.84 1.14
C SER A 335 12.88 14.21 0.89
N GLY A 336 14.19 14.31 1.12
CA GLY A 336 14.92 15.57 1.12
C GLY A 336 14.53 16.49 2.28
N ILE A 337 13.96 15.93 3.36
CA ILE A 337 13.65 16.64 4.60
C ILE A 337 14.87 16.52 5.53
N GLU A 338 15.50 17.65 5.80
CA GLU A 338 16.67 17.74 6.70
C GLU A 338 16.25 17.63 8.17
N ALA A 339 17.17 17.20 9.04
CA ALA A 339 16.94 17.12 10.49
C ALA A 339 16.30 18.38 11.09
N ALA A 340 16.72 19.58 10.64
CA ALA A 340 16.16 20.84 11.09
C ALA A 340 14.65 21.00 10.78
N SER A 341 14.16 20.42 9.68
CA SER A 341 12.74 20.45 9.33
C SER A 341 11.91 19.45 10.16
N TRP A 342 12.52 18.34 10.58
CA TRP A 342 11.87 17.35 11.44
C TRP A 342 11.59 17.88 12.86
N ARG A 343 12.37 18.87 13.34
CA ARG A 343 12.13 19.54 14.65
C ARG A 343 10.73 20.10 14.82
N ARG A 344 10.08 20.48 13.71
CA ARG A 344 8.69 20.98 13.72
C ARG A 344 7.69 19.98 14.29
N LEU A 345 8.00 18.67 14.29
CA LEU A 345 7.19 17.65 14.95
C LEU A 345 7.17 17.80 16.47
N PHE A 346 8.14 18.49 17.06
CA PHE A 346 8.30 18.65 18.51
C PHE A 346 7.97 20.08 18.97
N GLU A 347 8.31 21.08 18.15
CA GLU A 347 8.24 22.51 18.48
C GLU A 347 6.84 23.14 18.35
N HIS A 348 5.83 22.41 17.84
CA HIS A 348 4.48 22.97 17.66
C HIS A 348 3.79 23.24 19.02
N GLY A 349 3.08 24.38 19.13
CA GLY A 349 2.40 24.81 20.35
C GLY A 349 0.95 24.30 20.53
N TRP A 350 0.53 23.30 19.76
CA TRP A 350 -0.89 22.89 19.68
C TRP A 350 -1.40 22.07 20.87
N SER A 351 -0.49 21.51 21.68
CA SER A 351 -0.81 20.68 22.86
C SER A 351 0.45 20.38 23.67
N ASP A 352 0.31 20.11 24.96
CA ASP A 352 1.38 19.61 25.85
C ASP A 352 1.49 18.08 25.86
N HIS A 353 0.68 17.38 25.07
CA HIS A 353 0.74 15.91 24.97
C HIS A 353 2.07 15.43 24.38
N LYS A 354 2.40 14.17 24.72
CA LYS A 354 3.59 13.44 24.25
C LYS A 354 3.73 13.54 22.72
N ARG A 355 4.96 13.75 22.25
CA ARG A 355 5.32 13.92 20.83
C ARG A 355 5.57 12.61 20.08
N GLY A 356 5.46 11.48 20.78
CA GLY A 356 5.56 10.16 20.20
C GLY A 356 6.19 9.16 21.14
N PHE A 357 6.61 8.04 20.58
CA PHE A 357 7.30 6.96 21.26
C PHE A 357 8.56 6.58 20.50
N VAL A 358 9.62 6.27 21.25
CA VAL A 358 10.89 5.75 20.74
C VAL A 358 11.06 4.29 21.16
N LEU A 359 11.68 3.52 20.26
CA LEU A 359 12.17 2.17 20.53
C LEU A 359 13.68 2.26 20.70
N LEU A 360 14.18 1.76 21.83
CA LEU A 360 15.58 1.85 22.23
C LEU A 360 16.20 0.46 22.31
N ASP A 361 17.40 0.29 21.78
CA ASP A 361 18.26 -0.86 22.07
C ASP A 361 19.52 -0.33 22.78
N GLY A 362 19.61 -0.57 24.09
CA GLY A 362 20.51 0.20 24.96
C GLY A 362 20.14 1.69 24.94
N ASN A 363 21.09 2.56 24.57
CA ASN A 363 20.89 4.00 24.41
C ASN A 363 20.59 4.43 22.96
N ALA A 364 20.60 3.50 21.99
CA ALA A 364 20.40 3.82 20.59
C ALA A 364 18.92 3.84 20.23
N ILE A 365 18.46 4.89 19.55
CA ILE A 365 17.11 4.95 18.96
C ILE A 365 17.10 4.07 17.73
N VAL A 366 16.30 3.01 17.77
CA VAL A 366 16.14 2.03 16.69
C VAL A 366 14.76 2.05 16.04
N GLY A 367 13.83 2.85 16.57
CA GLY A 367 12.51 3.08 16.00
C GLY A 367 11.81 4.28 16.62
N PHE A 368 10.83 4.81 15.90
CA PHE A 368 10.05 5.99 16.27
C PHE A 368 8.62 5.91 15.72
N LEU A 369 7.66 6.37 16.50
CA LEU A 369 6.29 6.66 16.08
C LEU A 369 5.93 8.05 16.61
N GLY A 370 5.80 9.02 15.70
CA GLY A 370 5.47 10.40 16.02
C GLY A 370 3.97 10.61 16.23
N THR A 371 3.65 11.57 17.09
CA THR A 371 2.26 11.96 17.37
C THR A 371 2.13 13.46 17.38
N ILE A 372 1.15 13.96 16.63
CA ILE A 372 0.81 15.37 16.55
C ILE A 372 -0.55 15.53 17.19
N VAL A 373 -0.57 16.09 18.40
CA VAL A 373 -1.81 16.24 19.17
C VAL A 373 -2.23 17.70 19.16
N ALA A 374 -3.51 17.95 18.92
CA ALA A 374 -4.11 19.27 19.02
C ALA A 374 -5.48 19.20 19.68
N ARG A 375 -5.80 20.24 20.45
CA ARG A 375 -7.15 20.44 20.98
C ARG A 375 -8.02 21.12 19.92
N ARG A 376 -9.08 20.45 19.50
CA ARG A 376 -9.98 20.91 18.44
C ARG A 376 -11.39 21.07 18.97
N GLN A 377 -12.08 22.10 18.49
CA GLN A 377 -13.53 22.23 18.62
C GLN A 377 -14.17 21.52 17.42
N VAL A 378 -15.00 20.53 17.68
CA VAL A 378 -15.71 19.76 16.66
C VAL A 378 -17.16 19.62 17.11
N ASN A 379 -18.11 20.10 16.30
CA ASN A 379 -19.54 20.11 16.65
C ASN A 379 -19.87 20.76 18.01
N GLY A 380 -19.06 21.74 18.44
CA GLY A 380 -19.22 22.43 19.72
C GLY A 380 -18.57 21.74 20.92
N GLU A 381 -17.97 20.56 20.73
CA GLU A 381 -17.24 19.84 21.77
C GLU A 381 -15.72 19.95 21.57
N ALA A 382 -15.00 20.08 22.68
CA ALA A 382 -13.55 20.06 22.67
C ALA A 382 -13.03 18.61 22.66
N ALA A 383 -12.44 18.19 21.56
CA ALA A 383 -11.81 16.88 21.40
C ALA A 383 -10.30 17.01 21.20
N LEU A 384 -9.53 16.09 21.80
CA LEU A 384 -8.12 15.94 21.49
C LEU A 384 -7.96 15.00 20.30
N VAL A 385 -7.37 15.53 19.22
CA VAL A 385 -7.10 14.78 18.00
C VAL A 385 -5.61 14.56 17.88
N CYS A 386 -5.22 13.29 17.82
CA CYS A 386 -3.85 12.82 17.69
C CYS A 386 -3.64 12.22 16.30
N ASN A 387 -2.93 12.94 15.46
CA ASN A 387 -2.53 12.43 14.16
C ASN A 387 -1.18 11.69 14.25
N LEU A 388 -1.17 10.44 13.80
CA LEU A 388 0.02 9.60 13.73
C LEU A 388 0.94 10.07 12.60
N SER A 389 2.24 10.11 12.88
CA SER A 389 3.26 10.59 11.95
C SER A 389 4.53 9.76 12.02
N SER A 390 5.31 9.76 10.93
CA SER A 390 6.70 9.27 10.89
C SER A 390 6.95 7.90 11.54
N TRP A 391 6.06 6.93 11.33
CA TRP A 391 6.20 5.60 11.90
C TRP A 391 7.30 4.81 11.18
N SER A 392 8.44 4.63 11.84
CA SER A 392 9.64 4.04 11.26
C SER A 392 10.42 3.22 12.26
N VAL A 393 10.88 2.04 11.85
CA VAL A 393 11.73 1.17 12.66
C VAL A 393 12.82 0.58 11.79
N HIS A 394 14.05 0.49 12.31
CA HIS A 394 15.16 -0.18 11.61
C HIS A 394 14.78 -1.60 11.21
N ALA A 395 15.32 -2.07 10.09
CA ALA A 395 14.95 -3.36 9.49
C ALA A 395 15.01 -4.54 10.47
N LYS A 396 16.08 -4.60 11.29
CA LYS A 396 16.30 -5.62 12.33
C LYS A 396 15.20 -5.64 13.41
N TYR A 397 14.53 -4.52 13.65
CA TYR A 397 13.57 -4.36 14.74
C TYR A 397 12.12 -4.23 14.27
N ARG A 398 11.80 -4.48 12.99
CA ARG A 398 10.44 -4.29 12.43
C ARG A 398 9.33 -5.01 13.19
N GLY A 399 9.62 -6.16 13.81
CA GLY A 399 8.67 -6.86 14.70
C GLY A 399 8.24 -6.05 15.92
N TRP A 400 9.08 -5.13 16.38
CA TRP A 400 8.81 -4.22 17.50
C TRP A 400 8.03 -2.97 17.08
N GLY A 401 7.75 -2.75 15.80
CA GLY A 401 6.97 -1.60 15.34
C GLY A 401 5.58 -1.53 15.96
N MET A 402 4.96 -2.68 16.21
CA MET A 402 3.67 -2.75 16.89
C MET A 402 3.77 -2.39 18.37
N ALA A 403 4.94 -2.51 18.99
CA ALA A 403 5.17 -2.06 20.38
C ALA A 403 4.98 -0.55 20.55
N LEU A 404 5.44 0.21 19.56
CA LEU A 404 5.22 1.66 19.51
C LEU A 404 3.72 1.99 19.38
N LEU A 405 3.02 1.33 18.46
CA LEU A 405 1.58 1.54 18.26
C LEU A 405 0.77 1.16 19.50
N ALA A 406 1.14 0.07 20.18
CA ALA A 406 0.45 -0.34 21.40
C ALA A 406 0.65 0.65 22.55
N ALA A 407 1.87 1.18 22.71
CA ALA A 407 2.16 2.20 23.72
C ALA A 407 1.35 3.48 23.45
N LEU A 408 1.19 3.86 22.19
CA LEU A 408 0.34 4.95 21.77
C LEU A 408 -1.14 4.71 22.12
N LEU A 409 -1.70 3.59 21.70
CA LEU A 409 -3.13 3.29 21.85
C LEU A 409 -3.59 3.01 23.29
N ARG A 410 -2.69 3.12 24.29
CA ARG A 410 -3.06 3.04 25.72
C ARG A 410 -3.94 4.22 26.14
N ASP A 411 -3.75 5.39 25.53
CA ASP A 411 -4.56 6.57 25.84
C ASP A 411 -5.88 6.52 25.06
N GLN A 412 -6.97 6.18 25.75
CA GLN A 412 -8.29 6.08 25.14
C GLN A 412 -9.03 7.43 25.09
N SER A 413 -8.45 8.51 25.64
CA SER A 413 -9.05 9.85 25.61
C SER A 413 -8.85 10.55 24.26
N LEU A 414 -7.95 10.04 23.42
CA LEU A 414 -7.56 10.64 22.15
C LEU A 414 -8.38 10.07 20.98
N THR A 415 -8.76 10.96 20.06
CA THR A 415 -9.16 10.55 18.71
C THR A 415 -7.92 10.41 17.85
N TYR A 416 -7.72 9.24 17.25
CA TYR A 416 -6.55 8.98 16.41
C TYR A 416 -6.86 9.16 14.93
N THR A 417 -5.97 9.81 14.19
CA THR A 417 -6.02 9.91 12.72
C THR A 417 -4.70 9.48 12.12
N ALA A 418 -4.72 8.98 10.89
CA ALA A 418 -3.53 8.78 10.08
C ALA A 418 -3.85 9.18 8.64
N PHE A 419 -3.27 10.31 8.21
CA PHE A 419 -3.56 10.88 6.88
C PHE A 419 -2.61 10.45 5.77
N THR A 420 -1.41 9.98 6.14
CA THR A 420 -0.40 9.52 5.17
C THR A 420 0.17 8.12 5.48
N PRO A 421 -0.62 7.14 5.97
CA PRO A 421 -0.08 5.83 6.30
C PRO A 421 0.47 5.09 5.06
N GLN A 422 1.66 4.52 5.22
CA GLN A 422 2.22 3.58 4.25
C GLN A 422 1.36 2.31 4.17
N PRO A 423 1.39 1.55 3.05
CA PRO A 423 0.55 0.35 2.87
C PRO A 423 0.54 -0.62 4.06
N ILE A 424 1.73 -0.89 4.63
CA ILE A 424 1.91 -1.83 5.75
C ILE A 424 1.34 -1.22 7.04
N SER A 425 1.71 0.04 7.35
CA SER A 425 1.18 0.77 8.51
C SER A 425 -0.34 0.91 8.46
N TRP A 426 -0.92 1.14 7.27
CA TRP A 426 -2.36 1.24 7.07
C TRP A 426 -3.06 -0.08 7.42
N ALA A 427 -2.54 -1.23 6.96
CA ALA A 427 -3.07 -2.53 7.32
C ALA A 427 -3.02 -2.79 8.84
N ALA A 428 -1.89 -2.43 9.48
CA ALA A 428 -1.74 -2.53 10.93
C ALA A 428 -2.75 -1.67 11.70
N LEU A 429 -3.01 -0.44 11.24
CA LEU A 429 -4.00 0.45 11.85
C LEU A 429 -5.42 -0.11 11.74
N LEU A 430 -5.82 -0.60 10.56
CA LEU A 430 -7.16 -1.17 10.36
C LEU A 430 -7.42 -2.35 11.30
N ALA A 431 -6.42 -3.20 11.50
CA ALA A 431 -6.53 -4.29 12.45
C ALA A 431 -6.65 -3.83 13.92
N GLN A 432 -6.12 -2.66 14.25
CA GLN A 432 -6.29 -2.03 15.55
C GLN A 432 -7.58 -1.19 15.63
N ARG A 433 -8.63 -1.61 14.90
CA ARG A 433 -9.97 -1.00 14.87
C ARG A 433 -9.99 0.45 14.37
N PHE A 434 -9.06 0.82 13.50
CA PHE A 434 -9.22 2.05 12.73
C PHE A 434 -10.22 1.82 11.61
N THR A 435 -11.08 2.80 11.37
CA THR A 435 -12.02 2.84 10.26
C THR A 435 -11.39 3.60 9.10
N THR A 436 -11.63 3.15 7.87
CA THR A 436 -11.20 3.88 6.68
C THR A 436 -11.98 5.19 6.55
N LEU A 437 -11.25 6.27 6.27
CA LEU A 437 -11.83 7.47 5.68
C LEU A 437 -11.82 7.23 4.18
N ASP A 438 -12.78 6.47 3.65
CA ASP A 438 -12.85 6.09 2.23
C ASP A 438 -13.02 7.33 1.35
N SER A 439 -11.88 7.87 0.92
CA SER A 439 -11.77 9.23 0.40
C SER A 439 -10.84 9.26 -0.80
N HIS A 440 -11.07 10.26 -1.64
CA HIS A 440 -10.31 10.48 -2.86
C HIS A 440 -9.77 11.91 -2.85
N ARG A 441 -8.61 12.13 -3.46
CA ARG A 441 -8.17 13.47 -3.83
C ARG A 441 -8.73 13.81 -5.20
N ILE A 442 -9.25 15.01 -5.34
CA ILE A 442 -9.69 15.56 -6.62
C ILE A 442 -8.61 16.53 -7.08
N VAL A 443 -7.98 16.22 -8.21
CA VAL A 443 -7.00 17.09 -8.87
C VAL A 443 -7.73 17.93 -9.92
N MET A 444 -7.74 19.24 -9.73
CA MET A 444 -8.43 20.21 -10.57
C MET A 444 -7.42 21.09 -11.30
N LEU A 445 -7.40 20.96 -12.63
CA LEU A 445 -6.66 21.86 -13.51
C LEU A 445 -7.40 23.20 -13.67
N PRO A 446 -6.71 24.28 -14.09
CA PRO A 446 -7.35 25.53 -14.48
C PRO A 446 -8.44 25.31 -15.54
N LEU A 447 -9.47 26.15 -15.50
CA LEU A 447 -10.58 26.26 -16.45
C LEU A 447 -11.56 25.07 -16.51
N LEU A 448 -11.42 24.06 -15.63
CA LEU A 448 -12.37 22.95 -15.53
C LEU A 448 -13.78 23.37 -15.08
N HIS A 449 -13.93 24.54 -14.45
CA HIS A 449 -15.19 25.05 -13.88
C HIS A 449 -15.49 26.47 -14.35
N ALA A 450 -15.11 26.79 -15.59
CA ALA A 450 -15.20 28.14 -16.16
C ALA A 450 -16.61 28.77 -16.09
N GLU A 451 -17.67 27.97 -16.04
CA GLU A 451 -19.05 28.43 -15.79
C GLU A 451 -19.19 29.25 -14.50
N THR A 452 -18.40 28.94 -13.47
CA THR A 452 -18.42 29.68 -12.19
C THR A 452 -17.79 31.08 -12.30
N LEU A 453 -17.13 31.40 -13.41
CA LEU A 453 -16.63 32.76 -13.68
C LEU A 453 -17.75 33.75 -14.02
N LEU A 454 -18.91 33.25 -14.49
CA LEU A 454 -20.08 34.06 -14.81
C LEU A 454 -20.82 34.53 -13.54
N ALA A 455 -20.55 33.91 -12.40
CA ALA A 455 -21.13 34.30 -11.12
C ALA A 455 -20.57 35.66 -10.62
N HIS A 456 -21.34 36.32 -9.76
CA HIS A 456 -21.00 37.60 -9.14
C HIS A 456 -19.58 37.62 -8.54
N ARG A 457 -18.91 38.77 -8.61
CA ARG A 457 -17.66 39.18 -7.93
C ARG A 457 -17.49 38.86 -6.42
N PRO A 458 -16.92 37.75 -5.89
CA PRO A 458 -16.61 37.65 -4.47
C PRO A 458 -15.36 38.49 -4.18
N VAL A 459 -15.29 38.94 -2.95
CA VAL A 459 -14.10 39.60 -2.40
C VAL A 459 -13.18 38.52 -1.85
N ILE A 460 -11.98 38.40 -2.41
CA ILE A 460 -10.94 37.49 -1.93
C ILE A 460 -9.87 38.32 -1.23
N SER A 461 -9.69 38.12 0.08
CA SER A 461 -8.68 38.84 0.87
C SER A 461 -7.56 37.91 1.30
N PHE A 462 -6.33 38.26 0.90
CA PHE A 462 -5.09 37.59 1.34
C PHE A 462 -4.33 38.40 2.39
N ASP A 463 -4.87 39.54 2.83
CA ASP A 463 -4.25 40.37 3.87
C ASP A 463 -4.47 39.73 5.25
N PRO A 464 -3.41 39.33 5.98
CA PRO A 464 -3.53 38.65 7.26
C PRO A 464 -4.38 39.40 8.29
N ALA A 465 -4.28 40.74 8.34
CA ALA A 465 -5.04 41.56 9.27
C ALA A 465 -6.54 41.56 8.93
N ALA A 466 -6.88 41.82 7.66
CA ALA A 466 -8.26 41.78 7.18
C ALA A 466 -8.88 40.38 7.26
N VAL A 467 -8.09 39.32 7.02
CA VAL A 467 -8.51 37.93 7.20
C VAL A 467 -8.88 37.71 8.67
N ARG A 468 -7.91 37.90 9.58
CA ARG A 468 -8.08 37.62 11.01
C ARG A 468 -9.25 38.39 11.64
N ALA A 469 -9.49 39.63 11.22
CA ALA A 469 -10.58 40.47 11.72
C ALA A 469 -11.98 39.91 11.42
N ARG A 470 -12.14 39.09 10.38
CA ARG A 470 -13.43 38.53 9.96
C ARG A 470 -13.69 37.12 10.49
N LEU A 471 -12.72 36.51 11.17
CA LEU A 471 -12.80 35.12 11.62
C LEU A 471 -13.56 34.99 12.95
N THR A 472 -14.32 33.89 13.07
CA THR A 472 -14.89 33.46 14.35
C THR A 472 -13.78 33.13 15.36
N SER A 473 -14.11 32.96 16.64
CA SER A 473 -13.13 32.56 17.67
C SER A 473 -12.40 31.25 17.30
N GLN A 474 -13.14 30.25 16.82
CA GLN A 474 -12.60 28.97 16.37
C GLN A 474 -11.70 29.12 15.13
N GLN A 475 -12.13 29.90 14.13
CA GLN A 475 -11.31 30.14 12.94
C GLN A 475 -10.06 30.95 13.25
N ARG A 476 -10.12 31.89 14.21
CA ARG A 476 -8.94 32.62 14.71
C ARG A 476 -7.92 31.70 15.35
N GLN A 477 -8.35 30.71 16.13
CA GLN A 477 -7.45 29.70 16.66
C GLN A 477 -6.74 28.96 15.52
N ILE A 478 -7.49 28.45 14.52
CA ILE A 478 -6.89 27.80 13.35
C ILE A 478 -5.90 28.74 12.65
N PHE A 479 -6.26 30.00 12.45
CA PHE A 479 -5.42 31.00 11.79
C PHE A 479 -4.11 31.23 12.54
N ASP A 480 -4.19 31.48 13.85
CA ASP A 480 -3.04 31.77 14.70
C ASP A 480 -2.14 30.51 14.83
N ASP A 481 -2.73 29.32 14.98
CA ASP A 481 -2.03 28.04 15.08
C ASP A 481 -1.27 27.65 13.81
N HIS A 482 -1.73 28.14 12.64
CA HIS A 482 -1.15 27.79 11.34
C HIS A 482 -0.32 28.92 10.70
N ALA A 483 -0.35 30.12 11.28
CA ALA A 483 0.40 31.28 10.78
C ALA A 483 1.93 31.10 10.71
N PRO A 484 2.60 30.36 11.63
CA PRO A 484 4.03 30.12 11.56
C PRO A 484 4.48 29.22 10.40
N TYR A 485 3.55 28.49 9.77
CA TYR A 485 3.85 27.49 8.74
C TYR A 485 3.57 28.02 7.33
N ASP A 486 3.97 27.26 6.31
CA ASP A 486 3.88 27.60 4.89
C ASP A 486 2.46 27.44 4.31
N CYS A 487 1.45 27.89 5.06
CA CYS A 487 0.05 27.85 4.68
C CYS A 487 -0.42 29.22 4.16
N LEU A 488 -1.07 29.20 3.00
CA LEU A 488 -1.83 30.35 2.50
C LEU A 488 -3.19 30.36 3.19
N GLN A 489 -3.45 31.41 3.95
CA GLN A 489 -4.70 31.62 4.69
C GLN A 489 -5.43 32.82 4.12
N PHE A 490 -6.71 32.67 3.77
CA PHE A 490 -7.48 33.74 3.12
C PHE A 490 -8.98 33.57 3.29
N THR A 491 -9.73 34.64 3.02
CA THR A 491 -11.19 34.64 3.08
C THR A 491 -11.79 34.91 1.71
N VAL A 492 -12.93 34.29 1.44
CA VAL A 492 -13.79 34.57 0.28
C VAL A 492 -15.14 35.05 0.81
N SER A 493 -15.62 36.19 0.33
CA SER A 493 -16.91 36.74 0.77
C SER A 493 -17.77 37.12 -0.43
N ASP A 494 -19.07 36.81 -0.36
CA ASP A 494 -20.06 37.21 -1.36
C ASP A 494 -21.34 37.65 -0.63
N GLY A 495 -21.54 38.97 -0.52
CA GLY A 495 -22.57 39.54 0.35
C GLY A 495 -22.36 39.14 1.82
N PRO A 496 -23.36 38.54 2.50
CA PRO A 496 -23.24 38.07 3.87
C PRO A 496 -22.45 36.76 4.02
N ASP A 497 -22.28 36.00 2.93
CA ASP A 497 -21.63 34.69 2.97
C ASP A 497 -20.11 34.84 3.09
N HIS A 498 -19.49 33.99 3.92
CA HIS A 498 -18.07 34.05 4.21
C HIS A 498 -17.44 32.66 4.31
N ALA A 499 -16.39 32.40 3.53
CA ALA A 499 -15.56 31.19 3.64
C ALA A 499 -14.13 31.54 4.08
N TYR A 500 -13.62 30.83 5.08
CA TYR A 500 -12.22 30.81 5.46
C TYR A 500 -11.52 29.58 4.89
N LEU A 501 -10.34 29.76 4.28
CA LEU A 501 -9.57 28.69 3.66
C LEU A 501 -8.13 28.64 4.15
N VAL A 502 -7.63 27.42 4.34
CA VAL A 502 -6.21 27.13 4.60
C VAL A 502 -5.69 26.21 3.50
N VAL A 503 -4.67 26.67 2.77
CA VAL A 503 -4.15 25.99 1.58
C VAL A 503 -2.64 25.85 1.66
N LYS A 504 -2.13 24.64 1.47
CA LYS A 504 -0.70 24.39 1.49
C LYS A 504 -0.14 24.13 0.09
N ARG A 505 1.00 24.74 -0.22
CA ARG A 505 1.73 24.49 -1.46
C ARG A 505 2.52 23.19 -1.32
N ARG A 506 2.39 22.30 -2.31
CA ARG A 506 3.14 21.04 -2.37
C ARG A 506 3.73 20.82 -3.75
N ALA A 507 4.60 19.83 -3.89
CA ALA A 507 5.20 19.46 -5.16
C ALA A 507 5.10 17.96 -5.38
N HIS A 508 4.53 17.55 -6.50
CA HIS A 508 4.57 16.16 -6.91
C HIS A 508 5.84 15.92 -7.74
N ARG A 509 6.69 14.99 -7.30
CA ARG A 509 7.82 14.54 -8.12
C ARG A 509 7.27 13.59 -9.18
N LEU A 510 7.25 14.03 -10.43
CA LEU A 510 7.12 13.10 -11.53
C LEU A 510 8.47 12.44 -11.76
N ASN A 511 8.48 11.12 -11.80
CA ASN A 511 9.56 10.38 -12.43
C ASN A 511 9.59 10.82 -13.90
N ALA A 512 10.55 11.67 -14.25
CA ALA A 512 10.57 12.33 -15.55
C ALA A 512 10.55 11.30 -16.68
N ARG A 513 9.53 11.38 -17.55
CA ARG A 513 9.65 10.83 -18.91
C ARG A 513 10.56 11.79 -19.68
N ARG A 514 11.63 11.27 -20.28
CA ARG A 514 12.54 12.03 -21.18
C ARG A 514 11.70 12.71 -22.28
N LEU A 515 11.48 14.02 -22.15
CA LEU A 515 11.21 14.90 -23.28
C LEU A 515 12.55 15.17 -23.95
N GLY A 516 12.62 14.91 -25.26
CA GLY A 516 13.84 14.72 -26.06
C GLY A 516 15.04 15.64 -25.78
N GLY A 517 16.22 15.03 -25.68
CA GLY A 517 17.53 15.70 -25.67
C GLY A 517 18.56 14.92 -24.84
N PRO A 518 19.81 14.75 -25.31
CA PRO A 518 20.89 14.27 -24.48
C PRO A 518 21.42 15.46 -23.68
N ASP A 519 21.01 15.57 -22.44
CA ASP A 519 21.82 16.01 -21.29
C ASP A 519 20.93 16.51 -20.16
N LYS A 520 21.14 15.90 -18.97
CA LYS A 520 20.52 16.17 -17.66
C LYS A 520 19.01 15.85 -17.54
N VAL A 521 18.72 14.66 -16.99
CA VAL A 521 17.39 14.30 -16.49
C VAL A 521 17.22 14.93 -15.10
N LEU A 522 16.66 16.13 -15.03
CA LEU A 522 16.21 16.70 -13.76
C LEU A 522 14.77 16.23 -13.46
N PRO A 523 14.46 15.82 -12.21
CA PRO A 523 13.09 15.47 -11.83
C PRO A 523 12.17 16.67 -12.02
N VAL A 524 11.08 16.49 -12.78
CA VAL A 524 10.07 17.55 -12.95
C VAL A 524 9.20 17.55 -11.70
N ARG A 525 9.39 18.56 -10.85
CA ARG A 525 8.51 18.85 -9.72
C ARG A 525 7.32 19.66 -10.22
N ILE A 526 6.12 19.09 -10.19
CA ILE A 526 4.90 19.83 -10.50
C ILE A 526 4.34 20.41 -9.19
N PRO A 527 4.40 21.73 -8.99
CA PRO A 527 3.81 22.36 -7.82
C PRO A 527 2.28 22.35 -7.92
N TYR A 528 1.61 22.04 -6.82
CA TYR A 528 0.16 22.07 -6.69
C TYR A 528 -0.25 22.65 -5.33
N SER A 529 -1.47 23.15 -5.24
CA SER A 529 -2.05 23.72 -4.02
C SER A 529 -3.03 22.72 -3.41
N ASP A 530 -2.86 22.33 -2.15
CA ASP A 530 -3.76 21.41 -1.44
C ASP A 530 -4.63 22.18 -0.44
N ILE A 531 -5.95 22.13 -0.61
CA ILE A 531 -6.89 22.69 0.36
C ILE A 531 -6.95 21.74 1.56
N LEU A 532 -6.56 22.26 2.73
CA LEU A 532 -6.57 21.52 3.99
C LEU A 532 -7.85 21.78 4.79
N HIS A 533 -8.40 22.99 4.66
CA HIS A 533 -9.61 23.43 5.36
C HIS A 533 -10.40 24.44 4.54
N CYS A 534 -11.73 24.35 4.60
CA CYS A 534 -12.67 25.33 4.08
C CYS A 534 -13.88 25.36 5.02
N SER A 535 -14.20 26.54 5.58
CA SER A 535 -15.33 26.67 6.50
C SER A 535 -16.69 26.61 5.80
N GLU A 536 -16.76 27.06 4.54
CA GLU A 536 -18.00 27.11 3.75
C GLU A 536 -17.78 26.55 2.33
N PRO A 537 -17.83 25.21 2.17
CA PRO A 537 -17.56 24.56 0.88
C PRO A 537 -18.55 24.91 -0.23
N GLU A 538 -19.80 25.23 0.10
CA GLU A 538 -20.82 25.63 -0.88
C GLU A 538 -20.51 27.00 -1.50
N LEU A 539 -20.03 27.96 -0.70
CA LEU A 539 -19.55 29.24 -1.21
C LEU A 539 -18.31 29.04 -2.10
N LEU A 540 -17.41 28.14 -1.71
CA LEU A 540 -16.27 27.76 -2.54
C LEU A 540 -16.71 27.15 -3.87
N LEU A 541 -17.71 26.26 -3.90
CA LEU A 541 -18.23 25.68 -5.15
C LEU A 541 -18.82 26.74 -6.08
N ARG A 542 -19.62 27.68 -5.54
CA ARG A 542 -20.21 28.78 -6.31
C ARG A 542 -19.16 29.63 -7.05
N HIS A 543 -17.99 29.81 -6.43
CA HIS A 543 -16.91 30.66 -6.93
C HIS A 543 -15.64 29.89 -7.33
N LEU A 544 -15.76 28.58 -7.57
CA LEU A 544 -14.64 27.64 -7.57
C LEU A 544 -13.52 28.03 -8.54
N GLU A 545 -13.83 28.37 -9.78
CA GLU A 545 -12.81 28.67 -10.78
C GLU A 545 -12.04 29.94 -10.42
N ARG A 546 -12.73 30.98 -9.94
CA ARG A 546 -12.09 32.26 -9.60
C ARG A 546 -11.23 32.13 -8.36
N VAL A 547 -11.71 31.41 -7.33
CA VAL A 547 -10.92 31.11 -6.13
C VAL A 547 -9.72 30.23 -6.49
N LYS A 548 -9.91 29.18 -7.30
CA LYS A 548 -8.84 28.32 -7.80
C LYS A 548 -7.76 29.14 -8.51
N LEU A 549 -8.12 29.97 -9.50
CA LEU A 549 -7.15 30.81 -10.21
C LEU A 549 -6.39 31.77 -9.28
N ALA A 550 -7.07 32.33 -8.27
CA ALA A 550 -6.43 33.19 -7.27
C ALA A 550 -5.39 32.42 -6.42
N ILE A 551 -5.73 31.22 -5.95
CA ILE A 551 -4.81 30.31 -5.23
C ILE A 551 -3.61 29.97 -6.12
N LEU A 552 -3.86 29.50 -7.35
CA LEU A 552 -2.82 29.04 -8.27
C LEU A 552 -1.83 30.17 -8.61
N ARG A 553 -2.34 31.38 -8.83
CA ARG A 553 -1.50 32.57 -9.06
C ARG A 553 -0.68 32.94 -7.83
N ARG A 554 -1.27 32.89 -6.64
CA ARG A 554 -0.61 33.28 -5.37
C ARG A 554 0.49 32.30 -4.97
N GLN A 555 0.26 30.99 -5.11
CA GLN A 555 1.24 29.95 -4.75
C GLN A 555 2.15 29.51 -5.92
N ARG A 556 1.92 30.03 -7.13
CA ARG A 556 2.65 29.65 -8.36
C ARG A 556 2.60 28.13 -8.60
N THR A 557 1.38 27.60 -8.62
CA THR A 557 1.08 26.16 -8.73
C THR A 557 0.28 25.86 -9.99
N ALA A 558 0.36 24.62 -10.47
CA ALA A 558 -0.26 24.20 -11.73
C ALA A 558 -1.66 23.57 -11.56
N ALA A 559 -1.99 23.11 -10.36
CA ALA A 559 -3.25 22.42 -10.07
C ALA A 559 -3.69 22.67 -8.64
N LEU A 560 -5.00 22.62 -8.42
CA LEU A 560 -5.63 22.64 -7.11
C LEU A 560 -6.02 21.21 -6.74
N VAL A 561 -5.67 20.79 -5.53
CA VAL A 561 -5.97 19.48 -4.98
C VAL A 561 -6.82 19.69 -3.74
N VAL A 562 -7.79 18.81 -3.56
CA VAL A 562 -8.70 18.85 -2.44
C VAL A 562 -9.12 17.43 -2.10
N GLU A 563 -9.47 17.21 -0.85
CA GLU A 563 -10.08 15.97 -0.45
C GLU A 563 -11.58 15.96 -0.82
N ALA A 564 -12.07 14.88 -1.42
CA ALA A 564 -13.43 14.81 -1.93
C ALA A 564 -14.50 15.02 -0.84
N ARG A 565 -14.20 14.64 0.41
CA ARG A 565 -15.08 14.84 1.58
C ARG A 565 -15.36 16.31 1.89
N LEU A 566 -14.50 17.24 1.43
CA LEU A 566 -14.69 18.67 1.67
C LEU A 566 -15.92 19.20 0.94
N PHE A 567 -16.33 18.58 -0.16
CA PHE A 567 -17.44 19.07 -0.97
C PHE A 567 -18.69 18.19 -0.84
N PRO A 568 -19.86 18.78 -0.57
CA PRO A 568 -21.13 18.04 -0.59
C PRO A 568 -21.44 17.52 -2.00
N VAL A 569 -21.17 18.34 -3.02
CA VAL A 569 -21.28 17.97 -4.44
C VAL A 569 -19.90 17.96 -5.06
N ARG A 570 -19.49 16.81 -5.62
CA ARG A 570 -18.14 16.61 -6.13
C ARG A 570 -17.85 17.49 -7.36
N PRO A 571 -16.80 18.33 -7.34
CA PRO A 571 -16.39 19.09 -8.52
C PRO A 571 -15.69 18.19 -9.56
N ARG A 572 -15.75 18.60 -10.84
CA ARG A 572 -14.98 17.99 -11.93
C ARG A 572 -13.47 17.98 -11.66
N GLY A 573 -12.83 16.83 -11.83
CA GLY A 573 -11.38 16.67 -11.69
C GLY A 573 -10.94 15.21 -11.79
N VAL A 574 -9.62 14.97 -11.74
CA VAL A 574 -9.06 13.62 -11.73
C VAL A 574 -9.07 13.08 -10.31
N MET A 575 -9.74 11.95 -10.10
CA MET A 575 -9.79 11.29 -8.79
C MET A 575 -8.57 10.40 -8.58
N LEU A 576 -7.94 10.54 -7.43
CA LEU A 576 -6.85 9.70 -6.97
C LEU A 576 -7.22 9.08 -5.62
N PRO A 577 -7.01 7.77 -5.42
CA PRO A 577 -7.34 7.11 -4.15
C PRO A 577 -6.48 7.69 -3.01
N LEU A 578 -7.07 7.86 -1.84
CA LEU A 578 -6.39 8.31 -0.64
C LEU A 578 -6.52 7.25 0.46
N ARG A 579 -5.38 6.83 1.03
CA ARG A 579 -5.36 5.90 2.17
C ARG A 579 -5.32 6.72 3.43
N THR A 580 -6.47 6.87 4.06
CA THR A 580 -6.67 7.62 5.29
C THR A 580 -7.50 6.77 6.24
N CYS A 581 -7.19 6.83 7.52
CA CYS A 581 -7.98 6.11 8.53
C CYS A 581 -8.01 6.88 9.85
N TYR A 582 -8.99 6.55 10.67
CA TYR A 582 -9.19 7.18 11.97
C TYR A 582 -9.74 6.16 12.96
N ARG A 583 -9.57 6.45 14.25
CA ARG A 583 -10.19 5.71 15.35
C ARG A 583 -10.68 6.73 16.36
N SER A 584 -11.99 6.88 16.46
CA SER A 584 -12.64 7.80 17.39
C SER A 584 -13.89 7.16 17.98
N SER A 585 -14.18 7.48 19.24
CA SER A 585 -15.48 7.24 19.87
C SER A 585 -16.39 8.48 19.83
N LEU A 586 -15.86 9.64 19.41
CA LEU A 586 -16.55 10.94 19.51
C LEU A 586 -16.82 11.58 18.14
N LEU A 587 -15.89 11.44 17.19
CA LEU A 587 -15.94 12.14 15.90
C LEU A 587 -16.39 11.22 14.77
N ALA A 588 -17.24 11.73 13.88
CA ALA A 588 -17.60 11.06 12.64
C ALA A 588 -16.60 11.39 11.52
N ALA A 589 -16.64 10.62 10.43
CA ALA A 589 -15.75 10.83 9.29
C ALA A 589 -15.87 12.22 8.64
N GLY A 590 -17.03 12.88 8.72
CA GLY A 590 -17.25 14.23 8.16
C GLY A 590 -16.57 15.34 8.96
N ASP A 591 -16.27 15.08 10.22
CA ASP A 591 -15.77 16.06 11.18
C ASP A 591 -14.23 16.22 11.14
N ILE A 592 -13.56 15.33 10.39
CA ILE A 592 -12.11 15.19 10.39
C ILE A 592 -11.52 15.83 9.13
N ASP A 593 -10.91 17.01 9.31
CA ASP A 593 -10.03 17.62 8.31
C ASP A 593 -8.56 17.25 8.53
N ARG A 594 -7.70 17.70 7.60
CA ARG A 594 -6.25 17.40 7.60
C ARG A 594 -5.40 18.47 8.27
N LEU A 595 -6.00 19.43 8.97
CA LEU A 595 -5.27 20.37 9.83
C LEU A 595 -4.63 19.62 11.00
N TYR A 596 -3.66 20.27 11.66
CA TYR A 596 -2.98 19.68 12.83
C TYR A 596 -2.33 18.31 12.53
N SER A 597 -1.63 18.20 11.41
CA SER A 597 -0.99 16.96 10.94
C SER A 597 0.40 17.22 10.35
N GLU A 598 1.14 16.15 10.02
CA GLU A 598 2.44 16.30 9.36
C GLU A 598 2.34 16.99 8.01
N ILE A 599 1.16 16.96 7.38
CA ILE A 599 0.90 17.67 6.14
C ILE A 599 1.11 19.17 6.35
N VAL A 600 0.79 19.72 7.53
CA VAL A 600 1.02 21.15 7.86
C VAL A 600 2.46 21.40 8.30
N LEU A 601 3.01 20.55 9.17
CA LEU A 601 4.32 20.81 9.79
C LEU A 601 5.47 20.63 8.80
N LEU A 602 5.42 19.57 7.99
CA LEU A 602 6.53 19.13 7.16
C LEU A 602 6.35 19.55 5.70
N PRO A 603 7.44 19.77 4.95
CA PRO A 603 7.40 20.06 3.51
C PRO A 603 7.24 18.77 2.69
N VAL A 604 6.16 18.02 2.93
CA VAL A 604 5.88 16.69 2.32
C VAL A 604 5.34 16.80 0.90
#